data_AF-A0A160TZG1-F1
#
_entry.id   AF-A0A160TZG1-F1
#
_cell.length_a   1.000
_cell.length_b   1.000
_cell.length_c   1.000
_cell.angle_alpha   90.00
_cell.angle_beta   90.00
_cell.angle_gamma   90.00
#
_symmetry.space_group_name_H-M   'P 1'
#
loop_
_entity.id
_entity.type
_entity.pdbx_description
1 polymer ?
#
loop_
_entity_poly.entity_id
_entity_poly.type
_entity_poly.pdbx_seq_one_letter_code
_entity_poly.pdbx_strand_id
1 'polypeptide(L)' 'MFSPILNISEDALLLALAPGGLAEMSLIAISINSDTPFIATLHIFRITMIAAAGPALFRLLRNLSNQTPRE' A
#
# COMPACT_ATOMS: atom_id res chain seq x y z
N MET A 1 9.13 -12.65 2.55
CA MET A 1 8.27 -13.71 3.15
C MET A 1 7.40 -14.45 2.12
N PHE A 2 6.79 -13.79 1.12
CA PHE A 2 5.94 -14.48 0.10
C PHE A 2 6.61 -14.75 -1.26
N SER A 3 7.79 -14.17 -1.54
CA SER A 3 8.54 -14.35 -2.81
C SER A 3 8.82 -15.83 -3.20
N PRO A 4 9.15 -16.75 -2.28
CA PRO A 4 9.44 -18.15 -2.66
C PRO A 4 8.23 -18.92 -3.19
N ILE A 5 7.01 -18.53 -2.82
CA ILE A 5 5.77 -19.21 -3.23
C ILE A 5 5.32 -18.74 -4.61
N LEU A 6 5.56 -17.46 -4.91
CA LEU A 6 5.10 -16.80 -6.14
C LEU A 6 6.20 -16.70 -7.22
N ASN A 7 7.44 -17.09 -6.92
CA ASN A 7 8.59 -17.04 -7.82
C ASN A 7 8.75 -15.66 -8.52
N ILE A 8 8.44 -14.58 -7.81
CA ILE A 8 8.59 -13.20 -8.26
C ILE A 8 9.54 -12.44 -7.32
N SER A 9 10.21 -11.41 -7.85
CA SER A 9 11.12 -10.56 -7.07
C SER A 9 10.38 -9.85 -5.93
N GLU A 10 11.08 -9.60 -4.83
CA GLU A 10 10.51 -8.88 -3.68
C GLU A 10 10.07 -7.47 -4.08
N ASP A 11 10.81 -6.80 -4.96
CA ASP A 11 10.46 -5.48 -5.50
C ASP A 11 9.16 -5.52 -6.31
N ALA A 12 8.96 -6.55 -7.13
CA ALA A 12 7.73 -6.72 -7.89
C ALA A 12 6.53 -6.94 -6.96
N LEU A 13 6.71 -7.69 -5.86
CA LEU A 13 5.67 -7.87 -4.86
C LEU A 13 5.34 -6.57 -4.12
N LEU A 14 6.35 -5.77 -3.79
CA LEU A 14 6.18 -4.46 -3.17
C LEU A 14 5.43 -3.48 -4.09
N LEU A 15 5.81 -3.44 -5.37
CA LEU A 15 5.13 -2.63 -6.38
C LEU A 15 3.70 -3.11 -6.65
N ALA A 16 3.46 -4.42 -6.66
CA ALA A 16 2.12 -5.00 -6.83
C ALA A 16 1.19 -4.69 -5.65
N LEU A 17 1.73 -4.56 -4.44
CA LEU A 17 0.98 -4.17 -3.25
C LEU A 17 0.85 -2.65 -3.09
N ALA A 18 1.62 -1.87 -3.87
CA ALA A 18 1.57 -0.43 -3.83
C ALA A 18 0.22 0.09 -4.37
N PRO A 19 -0.34 1.16 -3.79
CA PRO A 19 -1.54 1.78 -4.33
C PRO A 19 -1.29 2.27 -5.78
N GLY A 20 -2.22 1.97 -6.69
CA GLY A 20 -2.18 2.46 -8.08
C GLY A 20 -2.28 3.99 -8.21
N GLY A 21 -2.03 4.48 -9.42
CA GLY A 21 -2.00 5.92 -9.72
C GLY A 21 -3.39 6.56 -9.74
N LEU A 22 -3.48 7.82 -9.29
CA LEU A 22 -4.72 8.62 -9.35
C LEU A 22 -5.26 8.74 -10.79
N ALA A 23 -4.36 8.87 -11.78
CA ALA A 23 -4.72 8.99 -13.18
C ALA A 23 -5.39 7.71 -13.72
N GLU A 24 -4.82 6.53 -13.39
CA GLU A 24 -5.33 5.22 -13.82
C GLU A 24 -6.74 4.98 -13.26
N MET A 25 -6.93 5.26 -11.98
CA MET A 25 -8.24 5.11 -11.32
C MET A 25 -9.27 6.12 -11.80
N SER A 26 -8.86 7.33 -12.14
CA SER A 26 -9.76 8.34 -12.74
C SER A 26 -10.23 7.90 -14.12
N LEU A 27 -9.35 7.34 -14.94
CA LEU A 27 -9.71 6.83 -16.26
C LEU A 27 -10.70 5.65 -16.16
N ILE A 28 -10.48 4.73 -15.22
CA ILE A 28 -11.40 3.62 -14.94
C ILE A 28 -12.76 4.17 -14.47
N ALA A 29 -12.76 5.13 -13.54
CA ALA A 29 -13.99 5.75 -13.02
C ALA A 29 -14.83 6.38 -14.14
N ILE A 30 -14.19 7.14 -15.04
CA ILE A 30 -14.83 7.72 -16.22
C ILE A 30 -15.38 6.62 -17.13
N SER A 31 -14.58 5.56 -17.37
CA SER A 31 -14.98 4.44 -18.22
C SER A 31 -16.23 3.71 -17.73
N ILE A 32 -16.47 3.69 -16.41
CA ILE A 32 -17.64 3.05 -15.81
C ILE A 32 -18.77 4.04 -15.48
N ASN A 33 -18.70 5.29 -15.96
CA ASN A 33 -19.63 6.39 -15.62
C ASN A 33 -19.82 6.57 -14.10
N SER A 34 -18.73 6.47 -13.34
CA SER A 34 -18.73 6.68 -11.89
C SER A 34 -18.20 8.06 -11.50
N ASP A 35 -18.55 8.50 -10.30
CA ASP A 35 -18.19 9.79 -9.73
C ASP A 35 -16.67 9.87 -9.46
N THR A 36 -15.96 10.34 -10.47
CA THR A 36 -14.50 10.50 -10.44
C THR A 36 -14.01 11.40 -9.29
N PRO A 37 -14.68 12.54 -8.96
CA PRO A 37 -14.28 13.36 -7.81
C PRO A 37 -14.38 12.61 -6.48
N PHE A 38 -15.42 11.81 -6.28
CA PHE A 38 -15.62 11.01 -5.07
C PHE A 38 -14.52 9.94 -4.92
N ILE A 39 -14.22 9.23 -6.01
CA ILE A 39 -13.14 8.23 -6.06
C ILE A 39 -11.78 8.88 -5.78
N ALA A 40 -11.50 10.03 -6.39
CA ALA A 40 -10.25 10.75 -6.16
C ALA A 40 -10.08 11.18 -4.71
N THR A 41 -11.14 11.73 -4.07
CA THR A 41 -11.08 12.13 -2.66
C THR A 41 -10.79 10.96 -1.72
N LEU A 42 -11.50 9.84 -1.89
CA LEU A 42 -11.27 8.64 -1.08
C LEU A 42 -9.90 8.01 -1.34
N HIS A 43 -9.43 8.04 -2.58
CA HIS A 43 -8.11 7.50 -2.91
C HIS A 43 -6.98 8.35 -2.34
N ILE A 44 -7.12 9.68 -2.35
CA ILE A 44 -6.19 10.59 -1.65
C ILE A 44 -6.17 10.27 -0.16
N PHE A 45 -7.35 10.17 0.47
CA PHE A 45 -7.45 9.79 1.88
C PHE A 45 -6.74 8.47 2.17
N ARG A 46 -6.92 7.46 1.31
CA ARG A 46 -6.25 6.16 1.41
C ARG A 46 -4.72 6.28 1.35
N ILE A 47 -4.18 6.99 0.37
CA ILE A 47 -2.72 7.18 0.22
C ILE A 47 -2.17 7.93 1.43
N THR A 48 -2.84 8.99 1.89
CA THR A 48 -2.43 9.75 3.08
C THR A 48 -2.44 8.87 4.33
N MET A 49 -3.46 8.04 4.52
CA MET A 49 -3.56 7.13 5.66
C MET A 49 -2.45 6.08 5.63
N ILE A 50 -2.16 5.49 4.47
CA ILE A 50 -1.04 4.54 4.29
C ILE A 50 0.31 5.22 4.57
N ALA A 51 0.53 6.42 4.03
CA ALA A 51 1.77 7.17 4.23
C ALA A 51 1.99 7.56 5.70
N ALA A 52 0.92 7.93 6.42
CA ALA A 52 0.97 8.20 7.85
C ALA A 52 1.13 6.93 8.70
N ALA A 53 0.49 5.82 8.29
CA ALA A 53 0.58 4.54 8.97
C ALA A 53 1.95 3.86 8.79
N GLY A 54 2.66 4.11 7.69
CA GLY A 54 4.01 3.57 7.43
C GLY A 54 4.98 3.74 8.60
N PRO A 55 5.26 4.97 9.08
CA PRO A 55 6.14 5.18 10.22
C PRO A 55 5.56 4.62 11.53
N ALA A 56 4.23 4.64 11.72
CA ALA A 56 3.60 4.04 12.90
C ALA A 56 3.80 2.51 12.93
N LEU A 57 3.59 1.84 11.80
CA LEU A 57 3.80 0.42 11.61
C LEU A 57 5.28 0.05 11.75
N PHE A 58 6.19 0.85 11.18
CA PHE A 58 7.63 0.65 11.35
C PHE A 58 8.05 0.74 12.83
N ARG A 59 7.52 1.72 13.58
CA ARG A 59 7.76 1.83 15.03
C ARG A 59 7.21 0.62 15.79
N LEU A 60 6.00 0.16 15.45
CA LEU A 60 5.38 -1.00 16.08
C LEU A 60 6.18 -2.29 15.82
N LEU A 61 6.54 -2.56 14.56
CA LEU A 61 7.33 -3.73 14.17
C LEU A 61 8.72 -3.72 14.81
N ARG A 62 9.37 -2.55 14.92
CA ARG A 62 10.66 -2.43 15.63
C ARG A 62 10.53 -2.74 17.11
N ASN A 63 9.46 -2.27 17.76
CA ASN A 63 9.22 -2.58 19.17
C ASN A 63 8.96 -4.07 19.41
N LEU A 64 8.32 -4.76 18.46
CA LEU A 64 8.14 -6.22 18.51
C LEU A 64 9.46 -6.96 18.25
N SER A 65 10.28 -6.48 17.31
CA SER A 65 11.61 -7.05 17.02
C SER A 65 12.59 -6.90 18.17
N ASN A 66 12.45 -5.89 19.04
CA ASN A 66 13.28 -5.72 20.23
C ASN A 66 12.99 -6.77 21.33
N GLN A 67 11.99 -7.64 21.16
CA GLN A 67 11.62 -8.68 22.12
C GLN A 67 12.17 -10.07 21.79
N THR A 68 13.02 -10.24 20.77
CA THR A 68 13.75 -11.50 20.59
C THR A 68 14.97 -11.50 21.53
N PRO A 69 14.99 -12.30 22.62
CA PRO A 69 16.20 -12.50 23.40
C PRO A 69 17.22 -13.15 22.47
N ARG A 70 18.28 -12.43 22.15
CA ARG A 70 19.48 -13.03 21.57
C ARG A 70 20.21 -13.71 22.73
N GLU A 71 19.91 -14.99 22.93
CA GLU A 71 20.83 -15.93 23.59
C GLU A 71 21.92 -16.35 22.61
#